data_AF-A0A3M2CNZ4-F1
#
_entry.id   AF-A0A3M2CNZ4-F1
#
_cell.length_a   1.000
_cell.length_b   1.000
_cell.length_c   1.000
_cell.angle_alpha   90.00
_cell.angle_beta   90.00
_cell.angle_gamma   90.00
#
_symmetry.space_group_name_H-M   'P 1'
#
loop_
_entity.id
_entity.type
_entity.pdbx_description
1 polymer ?
#
loop_
_entity_poly.entity_id
_entity_poly.type
_entity_poly.pdbx_seq_one_letter_code
_entity_poly.pdbx_strand_id
1 'polypeptide(L)'
;MKSKAKTKGQNEVCPKCEGRGYVDTDTGVVPCECLVEQQLQAKYRAARIPPRFLNKSLDNFQAVTAEHKHIVTFAKQFLKTFRSVAPDQPAKGLLLMGREGCGKTHIAVAILREIIRKGYSGLYWNVPELFLELRRTMNEQSDETEADLFDEAREVDLLVLDDLGAEKTSEYVTDRLYVLINGRYEYDKATLVTTNRSLKELQQQVGPRIVSRLCEMCVPIEFPPEDYRMRHLR
;
A
#
# COMPACT_ATOMS: atom_id res chain seq x y z
N MET A 1 -24.44 21.42 -18.37
CA MET A 1 -23.14 22.11 -18.48
C MET A 1 -22.09 21.32 -17.69
N LYS A 2 -21.16 20.65 -18.37
CA LYS A 2 -20.12 19.83 -17.73
C LYS A 2 -18.92 20.71 -17.39
N SER A 3 -18.72 20.98 -16.10
CA SER A 3 -17.55 21.68 -15.58
C SER A 3 -16.32 20.77 -15.65
N LYS A 4 -15.36 21.12 -16.49
CA LYS A 4 -14.04 20.46 -16.59
C LYS A 4 -13.21 20.89 -15.39
N ALA A 5 -12.85 19.94 -14.54
CA ALA A 5 -11.83 20.14 -13.50
C ALA A 5 -10.49 20.44 -14.19
N LYS A 6 -10.05 21.70 -14.13
CA LYS A 6 -8.72 22.14 -14.55
C LYS A 6 -7.72 21.75 -13.47
N THR A 7 -6.77 20.91 -13.84
CA THR A 7 -5.49 20.75 -13.17
C THR A 7 -4.75 22.10 -13.16
N LYS A 8 -4.42 22.63 -11.98
CA LYS A 8 -3.52 23.78 -11.83
C LYS A 8 -2.50 23.51 -10.74
N GLY A 9 -1.24 23.66 -11.10
CA GLY A 9 -0.12 23.75 -10.17
C GLY A 9 0.19 25.21 -9.82
N GLN A 10 0.75 25.37 -8.61
CA GLN A 10 1.49 26.52 -8.06
C GLN A 10 0.69 27.74 -7.56
N ASN A 11 0.76 27.95 -6.23
CA ASN A 11 0.51 29.18 -5.47
C ASN A 11 -0.81 29.96 -5.67
N GLU A 12 -1.90 29.31 -6.07
CA GLU A 12 -3.24 29.92 -5.89
C GLU A 12 -3.71 29.70 -4.45
N VAL A 13 -3.82 30.80 -3.68
CA VAL A 13 -4.50 30.82 -2.39
C VAL A 13 -5.89 30.21 -2.55
N CYS A 14 -6.26 29.26 -1.68
CA CYS A 14 -7.51 28.53 -1.83
C CYS A 14 -8.70 29.51 -1.82
N PRO A 15 -9.55 29.57 -2.86
CA PRO A 15 -10.61 30.56 -2.96
C PRO A 15 -11.77 30.32 -1.97
N LYS A 16 -11.83 29.13 -1.35
CA LYS A 16 -12.86 28.80 -0.36
C LYS A 16 -12.54 29.31 1.05
N CYS A 17 -11.27 29.21 1.44
CA CYS A 17 -10.84 29.58 2.80
C CYS A 17 -9.85 30.76 2.82
N GLU A 18 -9.48 31.29 1.66
CA GLU A 18 -8.53 32.40 1.49
C GLU A 18 -7.18 32.14 2.18
N GLY A 19 -6.76 30.88 2.24
CA GLY A 19 -5.52 30.46 2.90
C GLY A 19 -5.64 30.24 4.41
N ARG A 20 -6.79 30.51 5.03
CA ARG A 20 -7.04 30.23 6.47
C ARG A 20 -7.07 28.73 6.79
N GLY A 21 -7.40 27.89 5.81
CA GLY A 21 -7.58 26.44 6.00
C GLY A 21 -8.93 26.05 6.63
N TYR A 22 -9.76 27.01 7.02
CA TYR A 22 -11.09 26.80 7.60
C TYR A 22 -12.15 27.65 6.87
N VAL A 23 -13.40 27.21 6.90
CA VAL A 23 -14.55 27.89 6.31
C VAL A 23 -15.62 28.08 7.37
N ASP A 24 -16.19 29.28 7.42
CA ASP A 24 -17.32 29.61 8.29
C ASP A 24 -18.62 29.05 7.67
N THR A 25 -19.43 28.36 8.47
CA THR A 25 -20.73 27.77 8.09
C THR A 25 -21.81 28.24 9.05
N ASP A 26 -23.08 28.06 8.68
CA ASP A 26 -24.23 28.42 9.55
C ASP A 26 -24.18 27.74 10.94
N THR A 27 -23.47 26.61 11.05
CA THR A 27 -23.35 25.81 12.27
C THR A 27 -22.00 25.94 12.98
N GLY A 28 -21.09 26.80 12.49
CA GLY A 28 -19.76 27.01 13.08
C GLY A 28 -18.62 26.95 12.06
N VAL A 29 -17.39 26.75 12.54
CA VAL A 29 -16.17 26.74 11.70
C VAL A 29 -15.76 25.30 11.40
N VAL A 30 -15.57 24.96 10.13
CA VAL A 30 -15.16 23.62 9.70
C VAL A 30 -13.85 23.66 8.90
N PRO A 31 -13.03 22.59 8.93
CA PRO A 31 -11.85 22.49 8.07
C PRO A 31 -12.23 22.61 6.59
N CYS A 32 -11.48 23.42 5.85
CA CYS A 32 -11.62 23.50 4.40
C CYS A 32 -11.13 22.20 3.76
N GLU A 33 -11.79 21.78 2.68
CA GLU A 33 -11.37 20.64 1.85
C GLU A 33 -9.89 20.73 1.44
N CYS A 34 -9.36 21.93 1.20
CA CYS A 34 -7.96 22.10 0.84
C CYS A 34 -6.99 21.71 1.97
N LEU A 35 -7.35 22.01 3.22
CA LEU A 35 -6.55 21.65 4.39
C LEU A 35 -6.59 20.14 4.61
N VAL A 36 -7.79 19.54 4.49
CA VAL A 36 -7.97 18.09 4.58
C VAL A 36 -7.15 17.36 3.52
N GLU A 37 -7.20 17.81 2.26
CA GLU A 37 -6.42 17.21 1.17
C GLU A 37 -4.91 17.37 1.41
N GLN A 38 -4.45 18.55 1.84
CA GLN A 38 -3.03 18.76 2.16
C GLN A 38 -2.53 17.84 3.29
N GLN A 39 -3.31 17.69 4.36
CA GLN A 39 -3.00 16.76 5.44
C GLN A 39 -2.96 15.31 4.97
N LEU A 40 -3.90 14.91 4.10
CA LEU A 40 -3.94 13.56 3.56
C LEU A 40 -2.76 13.28 2.62
N GLN A 41 -2.36 14.26 1.80
CA GLN A 41 -1.15 14.16 0.97
C GLN A 41 0.11 14.04 1.81
N ALA A 42 0.21 14.79 2.92
CA ALA A 42 1.33 14.65 3.86
C ALA A 42 1.38 13.24 4.47
N LYS A 43 0.22 12.69 4.88
CA LYS A 43 0.14 11.30 5.38
C LYS A 43 0.54 10.27 4.33
N TYR A 44 0.15 10.45 3.06
CA TYR A 44 0.56 9.53 1.99
C TYR A 44 2.07 9.57 1.73
N ARG A 45 2.69 10.74 1.85
CA ARG A 45 4.15 10.87 1.75
C ARG A 45 4.87 10.22 2.93
N ALA A 46 4.38 10.45 4.15
CA ALA A 46 4.90 9.79 5.35
C ALA A 46 4.79 8.26 5.25
N ALA A 47 3.69 7.75 4.69
CA ALA A 47 3.51 6.34 4.35
C ALA A 47 4.40 5.82 3.20
N ARG A 48 5.35 6.62 2.70
CA ARG A 48 6.28 6.30 1.62
C ARG A 48 5.61 5.90 0.30
N ILE A 49 4.38 6.36 0.03
CA ILE A 49 3.69 6.07 -1.24
C ILE A 49 4.34 6.88 -2.38
N PRO A 50 4.88 6.24 -3.43
CA PRO A 50 5.49 6.94 -4.55
C PRO A 50 4.52 7.92 -5.24
N PRO A 51 4.97 9.10 -5.70
CA PRO A 51 4.10 10.10 -6.33
C PRO A 51 3.25 9.57 -7.48
N ARG A 52 3.80 8.63 -8.28
CA ARG A 52 3.10 7.97 -9.39
C ARG A 52 1.86 7.17 -8.95
N PHE A 53 1.81 6.74 -7.70
CA PHE A 53 0.71 5.94 -7.16
C PHE A 53 -0.30 6.74 -6.32
N LEU A 54 -0.03 8.02 -6.07
CA LEU A 54 -0.93 8.90 -5.30
C LEU A 54 -2.29 9.13 -5.95
N ASN A 55 -2.46 8.80 -7.24
CA ASN A 55 -3.76 8.88 -7.91
C ASN A 55 -4.49 7.53 -8.00
N LYS A 56 -3.92 6.41 -7.52
CA LYS A 56 -4.49 5.06 -7.66
C LYS A 56 -5.60 4.80 -6.64
N SER A 57 -6.83 4.61 -7.09
CA SER A 57 -7.99 4.31 -6.24
C SER A 57 -8.76 3.11 -6.77
N LEU A 58 -9.65 2.53 -5.97
CA LEU A 58 -10.50 1.43 -6.44
C LEU A 58 -11.48 1.88 -7.53
N ASP A 59 -11.85 3.16 -7.55
CA ASP A 59 -12.81 3.71 -8.51
C ASP A 59 -12.19 3.98 -9.89
N ASN A 60 -10.88 4.24 -9.96
CA ASN A 60 -10.18 4.41 -11.24
C ASN A 60 -9.38 3.18 -11.67
N PHE A 61 -9.56 2.05 -10.98
CA PHE A 61 -9.06 0.76 -11.44
C PHE A 61 -9.86 0.29 -12.65
N GLN A 62 -9.19 -0.08 -13.73
CA GLN A 62 -9.85 -0.52 -14.95
C GLN A 62 -10.29 -1.99 -14.82
N ALA A 63 -11.44 -2.25 -14.21
CA ALA A 63 -11.96 -3.61 -14.04
C ALA A 63 -12.57 -4.16 -15.34
N VAL A 64 -11.74 -4.74 -16.21
CA VAL A 64 -12.16 -5.13 -17.57
C VAL A 64 -12.70 -6.55 -17.66
N THR A 65 -12.20 -7.49 -16.86
CA THR A 65 -12.73 -8.86 -16.80
C THR A 65 -13.65 -9.04 -15.58
N ALA A 66 -14.38 -10.15 -15.52
CA ALA A 66 -15.20 -10.50 -14.37
C ALA A 66 -14.35 -10.69 -13.10
N GLU A 67 -13.18 -11.30 -13.25
CA GLU A 67 -12.19 -11.52 -12.20
C GLU A 67 -11.71 -10.19 -11.63
N HIS A 68 -11.42 -9.20 -12.47
CA HIS A 68 -11.04 -7.87 -12.00
C HIS A 68 -12.15 -7.17 -11.20
N LYS A 69 -13.41 -7.31 -11.64
CA LYS A 69 -14.55 -6.77 -10.89
C LYS A 69 -14.69 -7.47 -9.53
N HIS A 70 -14.43 -8.78 -9.49
CA HIS A 70 -14.41 -9.55 -8.25
C HIS A 70 -13.30 -9.06 -7.32
N ILE A 71 -12.08 -8.83 -7.82
CA ILE A 71 -10.95 -8.27 -7.05
C ILE A 71 -11.30 -6.90 -6.46
N VAL A 72 -11.90 -6.00 -7.24
CA VAL A 72 -12.34 -4.69 -6.73
C VAL A 72 -13.41 -4.84 -5.65
N THR A 73 -14.36 -5.75 -5.85
CA THR A 73 -15.42 -6.04 -4.86
C THR A 73 -14.83 -6.58 -3.57
N PHE A 74 -13.90 -7.52 -3.68
CA PHE A 74 -13.18 -8.09 -2.55
C PHE A 74 -12.35 -7.02 -1.81
N ALA A 75 -11.63 -6.14 -2.53
CA ALA A 75 -10.90 -5.03 -1.93
C ALA A 75 -11.83 -4.06 -1.17
N LYS A 76 -13.00 -3.76 -1.73
CA LYS A 76 -14.04 -2.97 -1.04
C LYS A 76 -14.54 -3.67 0.22
N GLN A 77 -14.71 -5.00 0.19
CA GLN A 77 -15.10 -5.77 1.36
C GLN A 77 -14.01 -5.77 2.43
N PHE A 78 -12.76 -6.02 2.05
CA PHE A 78 -11.60 -5.93 2.93
C PHE A 78 -11.55 -4.58 3.65
N LEU A 79 -11.74 -3.48 2.92
CA LEU A 79 -11.76 -2.14 3.50
C LEU A 79 -12.90 -1.96 4.51
N LYS A 80 -14.09 -2.52 4.25
CA LYS A 80 -15.23 -2.44 5.18
C LYS A 80 -14.95 -3.22 6.46
N THR A 81 -14.28 -4.36 6.35
CA THR A 81 -14.02 -5.27 7.48
C THR A 81 -12.73 -4.98 8.23
N PHE A 82 -11.86 -4.11 7.69
CA PHE A 82 -10.57 -3.78 8.29
C PHE A 82 -10.75 -3.29 9.73
N ARG A 83 -10.26 -4.06 10.70
CA ARG A 83 -10.39 -3.83 12.15
C ARG A 83 -11.81 -3.74 12.71
N SER A 84 -12.83 -4.08 11.92
CA SER A 84 -14.22 -4.10 12.38
C SER A 84 -14.69 -5.50 12.75
N VAL A 85 -13.87 -6.53 12.49
CA VAL A 85 -14.17 -7.89 12.94
C VAL A 85 -13.88 -7.96 14.44
N ALA A 86 -14.68 -8.77 15.14
CA ALA A 86 -14.59 -8.93 16.58
C ALA A 86 -13.14 -9.24 17.02
N PRO A 87 -12.76 -8.94 18.28
CA PRO A 87 -11.37 -9.04 18.76
C PRO A 87 -10.69 -10.39 18.51
N ASP A 88 -11.48 -11.45 18.29
CA ASP A 88 -11.12 -12.83 18.02
C ASP A 88 -10.87 -13.15 16.53
N GLN A 89 -11.08 -12.20 15.61
CA GLN A 89 -10.84 -12.38 14.18
C GLN A 89 -9.95 -11.25 13.63
N PRO A 90 -8.62 -11.37 13.73
CA PRO A 90 -7.73 -10.37 13.17
C PRO A 90 -7.93 -10.22 11.65
N ALA A 91 -7.83 -8.98 11.17
CA ALA A 91 -7.99 -8.70 9.75
C ALA A 91 -6.80 -9.28 8.96
N LYS A 92 -7.03 -10.43 8.31
CA LYS A 92 -6.04 -11.05 7.41
C LYS A 92 -5.63 -10.07 6.31
N GLY A 93 -4.34 -10.02 6.01
CA GLY A 93 -3.77 -9.31 4.87
C GLY A 93 -4.14 -9.94 3.51
N LEU A 94 -3.53 -9.47 2.42
CA LEU A 94 -3.75 -10.00 1.07
C LEU A 94 -2.43 -10.36 0.41
N LEU A 95 -2.38 -11.52 -0.24
CA LEU A 95 -1.26 -11.93 -1.10
C LEU A 95 -1.72 -11.84 -2.55
N LEU A 96 -1.41 -10.72 -3.19
CA LEU A 96 -1.78 -10.41 -4.57
C LEU A 96 -0.74 -11.02 -5.52
N MET A 97 -1.13 -12.02 -6.28
CA MET A 97 -0.26 -12.78 -7.20
C MET A 97 -0.70 -12.59 -8.65
N GLY A 98 0.21 -12.73 -9.60
CA GLY A 98 -0.12 -12.66 -11.04
C GLY A 98 0.96 -11.95 -11.85
N ARG A 99 0.84 -11.91 -13.17
CA ARG A 99 1.89 -11.35 -14.04
C ARG A 99 2.09 -9.85 -13.87
N GLU A 100 3.19 -9.34 -14.41
CA GLU A 100 3.46 -7.91 -14.47
C GLU A 100 2.32 -7.16 -15.19
N GLY A 101 2.05 -5.93 -14.74
CA GLY A 101 1.08 -5.08 -15.43
C GLY A 101 -0.41 -5.41 -15.17
N CYS A 102 -0.75 -6.47 -14.43
CA CYS A 102 -2.13 -6.85 -14.11
C CYS A 102 -2.83 -5.95 -13.06
N GLY A 103 -2.10 -5.03 -12.41
CA GLY A 103 -2.70 -4.03 -11.51
C GLY A 103 -2.65 -4.34 -10.01
N LYS A 104 -1.83 -5.30 -9.58
CA LYS A 104 -1.62 -5.67 -8.15
C LYS A 104 -1.24 -4.47 -7.27
N THR A 105 -0.18 -3.75 -7.65
CA THR A 105 0.28 -2.54 -6.94
C THR A 105 -0.79 -1.46 -6.90
N HIS A 106 -1.62 -1.33 -7.95
CA HIS A 106 -2.74 -0.37 -7.95
C HIS A 106 -3.73 -0.71 -6.85
N ILE A 107 -4.17 -1.97 -6.76
CA ILE A 107 -5.10 -2.42 -5.72
C ILE A 107 -4.48 -2.27 -4.33
N ALA A 108 -3.22 -2.68 -4.14
CA ALA A 108 -2.53 -2.55 -2.86
C ALA A 108 -2.45 -1.09 -2.38
N VAL A 109 -2.01 -0.18 -3.25
CA VAL A 109 -1.93 1.26 -2.92
C VAL A 109 -3.32 1.88 -2.76
N ALA A 110 -4.30 1.48 -3.57
CA ALA A 110 -5.68 1.96 -3.41
C ALA A 110 -6.24 1.60 -2.03
N ILE A 111 -6.03 0.36 -1.57
CA ILE A 111 -6.42 -0.08 -0.23
C ILE A 111 -5.67 0.74 0.83
N LEU A 112 -4.34 0.84 0.73
CA LEU A 112 -3.52 1.60 1.68
C LEU A 112 -4.01 3.06 1.83
N ARG A 113 -4.30 3.72 0.70
CA ARG A 113 -4.80 5.11 0.69
C ARG A 113 -6.15 5.26 1.38
N GLU A 114 -7.06 4.29 1.21
CA GLU A 114 -8.35 4.28 1.89
C GLU A 114 -8.19 4.02 3.40
N ILE A 115 -7.29 3.12 3.80
CA ILE A 115 -6.97 2.85 5.22
C ILE A 115 -6.43 4.12 5.90
N ILE A 116 -5.49 4.82 5.27
CA ILE A 116 -4.97 6.10 5.78
C ILE A 116 -6.07 7.17 5.85
N ARG A 117 -6.98 7.22 4.87
CA ARG A 117 -8.12 8.14 4.89
C ARG A 117 -9.08 7.85 6.05
N LYS A 118 -9.22 6.59 6.45
CA LYS A 118 -9.99 6.18 7.65
C LYS A 118 -9.29 6.52 8.97
N GLY A 119 -8.08 7.07 8.93
CA GLY A 119 -7.33 7.51 10.12
C GLY A 119 -6.33 6.48 10.66
N TYR A 120 -6.18 5.32 10.02
CA TYR A 120 -5.21 4.31 10.40
C TYR A 120 -3.81 4.62 9.85
N SER A 121 -2.77 4.11 10.51
CA SER A 121 -1.40 4.21 10.02
C SER A 121 -1.14 3.21 8.90
N GLY A 122 -0.22 3.53 8.01
CA GLY A 122 0.16 2.60 6.95
C GLY A 122 1.49 2.96 6.31
N LEU A 123 2.14 1.95 5.74
CA LEU A 123 3.46 2.09 5.13
C LEU A 123 3.51 1.32 3.82
N TYR A 124 4.20 1.88 2.83
CA TYR A 124 4.48 1.25 1.54
C TYR A 124 5.98 1.05 1.39
N TRP A 125 6.39 -0.16 1.04
CA TRP A 125 7.74 -0.46 0.60
C TRP A 125 7.74 -1.21 -0.72
N ASN A 126 8.53 -0.70 -1.67
CA ASN A 126 9.00 -1.51 -2.78
C ASN A 126 10.13 -2.39 -2.27
N VAL A 127 9.94 -3.71 -2.32
CA VAL A 127 10.85 -4.67 -1.70
C VAL A 127 12.25 -4.64 -2.32
N PRO A 128 12.42 -4.61 -3.65
CA PRO A 128 13.73 -4.39 -4.27
C PRO A 128 14.45 -3.11 -3.80
N GLU A 129 13.74 -1.98 -3.72
CA GLU A 129 14.32 -0.71 -3.25
C GLU A 129 14.73 -0.79 -1.77
N LEU A 130 13.90 -1.40 -0.92
CA LEU A 130 14.22 -1.64 0.50
C LEU A 130 15.53 -2.43 0.64
N PHE A 131 15.74 -3.45 -0.19
CA PHE A 131 16.97 -4.25 -0.14
C PHE A 131 18.21 -3.46 -0.54
N LEU A 132 18.07 -2.53 -1.50
CA LEU A 132 19.15 -1.62 -1.86
C LEU A 132 19.46 -0.64 -0.74
N GLU A 133 18.43 -0.12 -0.05
CA GLU A 133 18.57 0.77 1.10
C GLU A 133 19.31 0.08 2.25
N LEU A 134 18.91 -1.16 2.60
CA LEU A 134 19.55 -1.95 3.65
C LEU A 134 21.02 -2.24 3.38
N ARG A 135 21.39 -2.47 2.12
CA ARG A 135 22.79 -2.67 1.74
C ARG A 135 23.62 -1.40 1.88
N ARG A 136 23.01 -0.22 1.75
CA ARG A 136 23.70 1.07 1.90
C ARG A 136 23.92 1.40 3.38
N THR A 137 22.92 1.20 4.23
CA THR A 137 23.02 1.44 5.68
C THR A 137 24.04 0.53 6.37
N MET A 138 24.38 -0.63 5.78
CA MET A 138 25.50 -1.44 6.27
C MET A 138 26.88 -0.83 6.02
N ASN A 139 27.02 0.01 4.98
CA ASN A 139 28.30 0.57 4.54
C ASN A 139 28.54 1.99 5.03
N GLU A 140 27.50 2.71 5.43
CA GLU A 140 27.55 4.10 5.86
C GLU A 140 27.00 4.22 7.29
N GLN A 141 27.66 5.00 8.15
CA GLN A 141 27.12 5.38 9.45
C GLN A 141 25.95 6.37 9.24
N SER A 142 24.75 5.87 8.92
CA SER A 142 23.55 6.69 8.75
C SER A 142 22.90 7.06 10.09
N ASP A 143 22.29 8.24 10.16
CA ASP A 143 21.60 8.77 11.35
C ASP A 143 20.26 8.05 11.63
N GLU A 144 19.56 7.58 10.58
CA GLU A 144 18.46 6.61 10.75
C GLU A 144 19.05 5.22 10.86
N THR A 145 18.78 4.55 11.98
CA THR A 145 19.23 3.17 12.15
C THR A 145 18.28 2.24 11.42
N GLU A 146 18.80 1.13 10.90
CA GLU A 146 17.98 0.04 10.37
C GLU A 146 16.86 -0.40 11.34
N ALA A 147 17.08 -0.23 12.65
CA ALA A 147 16.09 -0.52 13.67
C ALA A 147 14.85 0.39 13.55
N ASP A 148 15.04 1.70 13.42
CA ASP A 148 13.95 2.68 13.34
C ASP A 148 13.04 2.40 12.13
N LEU A 149 13.65 2.08 10.98
CA LEU A 149 12.94 1.74 9.75
C LEU A 149 12.03 0.50 9.93
N PHE A 150 12.55 -0.53 10.58
CA PHE A 150 11.82 -1.78 10.80
C PHE A 150 10.78 -1.68 11.91
N ASP A 151 11.01 -0.84 12.92
CA ASP A 151 10.06 -0.65 14.02
C ASP A 151 8.79 0.05 13.53
N GLU A 152 8.91 1.10 12.72
CA GLU A 152 7.75 1.71 12.06
C GLU A 152 6.95 0.66 11.26
N ALA A 153 7.64 -0.13 10.44
CA ALA A 153 7.00 -1.14 9.60
C ALA A 153 6.38 -2.30 10.39
N ARG A 154 6.82 -2.57 11.63
CA ARG A 154 6.17 -3.56 12.53
C ARG A 154 4.90 -2.99 13.14
N GLU A 155 4.89 -1.71 13.48
CA GLU A 155 3.82 -1.10 14.26
C GLU A 155 2.61 -0.66 13.41
N VAL A 156 2.84 -0.20 12.18
CA VAL A 156 1.76 0.33 11.32
C VAL A 156 0.61 -0.64 11.13
N ASP A 157 -0.59 -0.08 11.05
CA ASP A 157 -1.84 -0.83 10.96
C ASP A 157 -1.93 -1.66 9.67
N LEU A 158 -1.38 -1.13 8.56
CA LEU A 158 -1.28 -1.83 7.29
C LEU A 158 0.10 -1.59 6.64
N LEU A 159 0.84 -2.66 6.40
CA LEU A 159 2.08 -2.63 5.62
C LEU A 159 1.82 -3.15 4.21
N VAL A 160 2.33 -2.46 3.19
CA VAL A 160 2.39 -2.94 1.80
C VAL A 160 3.83 -3.30 1.45
N LEU A 161 4.06 -4.57 1.11
CA LEU A 161 5.31 -5.09 0.54
C LEU A 161 5.09 -5.33 -0.95
N ASP A 162 5.49 -4.37 -1.77
CA ASP A 162 5.32 -4.42 -3.22
C ASP A 162 6.48 -5.16 -3.90
N ASP A 163 6.14 -6.02 -4.86
CA ASP A 163 7.05 -6.76 -5.73
C ASP A 163 7.98 -7.76 -5.01
N LEU A 164 7.43 -8.47 -4.02
CA LEU A 164 8.15 -9.49 -3.26
C LEU A 164 8.58 -10.66 -4.17
N GLY A 165 9.85 -11.04 -4.11
CA GLY A 165 10.42 -12.14 -4.90
C GLY A 165 10.71 -11.78 -6.36
N ALA A 166 10.79 -10.48 -6.69
CA ALA A 166 11.26 -10.02 -8.00
C ALA A 166 12.71 -10.49 -8.27
N GLU A 167 13.59 -10.35 -7.29
CA GLU A 167 15.01 -10.72 -7.34
C GLU A 167 15.38 -11.76 -6.28
N LYS A 168 16.47 -12.50 -6.53
CA LYS A 168 17.06 -13.38 -5.52
C LYS A 168 17.66 -12.54 -4.39
N THR A 169 17.20 -12.79 -3.18
CA THR A 169 17.66 -12.09 -1.98
C THR A 169 18.94 -12.71 -1.43
N SER A 170 19.80 -11.88 -0.82
CA SER A 170 20.87 -12.41 0.01
C SER A 170 20.30 -13.01 1.29
N GLU A 171 21.07 -13.86 1.97
CA GLU A 171 20.67 -14.50 3.23
C GLU A 171 20.30 -13.46 4.30
N TYR A 172 21.17 -12.47 4.52
CA TYR A 172 20.91 -11.34 5.44
C TYR A 172 19.58 -10.63 5.15
N VAL A 173 19.27 -10.35 3.88
CA VAL A 173 18.02 -9.68 3.49
C VAL A 173 16.81 -10.57 3.78
N THR A 174 16.93 -11.87 3.49
CA THR A 174 15.91 -12.87 3.80
C THR A 174 15.64 -12.95 5.31
N ASP A 175 16.69 -12.92 6.12
CA ASP A 175 16.58 -12.92 7.58
C ASP A 175 15.87 -11.66 8.09
N ARG A 176 16.24 -10.48 7.61
CA ARG A 176 15.55 -9.22 7.97
C ARG A 176 14.08 -9.24 7.60
N LEU A 177 13.77 -9.69 6.39
CA LEU A 177 12.38 -9.83 5.95
C LEU A 177 11.62 -10.84 6.80
N TYR A 178 12.25 -11.95 7.19
CA TYR A 178 11.64 -12.94 8.08
C TYR A 178 11.33 -12.34 9.45
N VAL A 179 12.26 -11.60 10.07
CA VAL A 179 12.02 -10.95 11.37
C VAL A 179 10.86 -9.96 11.28
N LEU A 180 10.78 -9.16 10.20
CA LEU A 180 9.66 -8.24 9.98
C LEU A 180 8.31 -8.98 9.86
N ILE A 181 8.24 -9.96 8.96
CA ILE A 181 7.00 -10.70 8.68
C ILE A 181 6.58 -11.49 9.92
N ASN A 182 7.53 -12.11 10.62
CA ASN A 182 7.25 -12.86 11.84
C ASN A 182 6.74 -11.94 12.96
N GLY A 183 7.34 -10.76 13.17
CA GLY A 183 6.83 -9.79 14.14
C GLY A 183 5.41 -9.35 13.79
N ARG A 184 5.13 -9.01 12.53
CA ARG A 184 3.76 -8.65 12.11
C ARG A 184 2.78 -9.81 12.28
N TYR A 185 3.20 -11.04 12.04
CA TYR A 185 2.42 -12.24 12.27
C TYR A 185 2.08 -12.43 13.77
N GLU A 186 3.06 -12.28 14.66
CA GLU A 186 2.88 -12.45 16.12
C GLU A 186 1.91 -11.43 16.74
N TYR A 187 1.78 -10.26 16.13
CA TYR A 187 0.89 -9.18 16.58
C TYR A 187 -0.34 -8.99 15.68
N ASP A 188 -0.66 -9.97 14.83
CA ASP A 188 -1.85 -9.95 13.96
C ASP A 188 -1.98 -8.66 13.10
N LYS A 189 -0.84 -8.14 12.64
CA LYS A 189 -0.76 -6.91 11.85
C LYS A 189 -0.99 -7.22 10.36
N ALA A 190 -2.01 -6.60 9.78
CA ALA A 190 -2.39 -6.81 8.38
C ALA A 190 -1.26 -6.41 7.40
N THR A 191 -0.97 -7.27 6.42
CA THR A 191 0.06 -7.02 5.41
C THR A 191 -0.49 -7.28 4.01
N LEU A 192 -0.31 -6.34 3.08
CA LEU A 192 -0.54 -6.60 1.66
C LEU A 192 0.79 -6.92 1.00
N VAL A 193 0.85 -8.01 0.28
CA VAL A 193 2.02 -8.41 -0.49
C VAL A 193 1.63 -8.47 -1.95
N THR A 194 2.46 -7.91 -2.83
CA THR A 194 2.33 -8.14 -4.28
C THR A 194 3.50 -8.97 -4.78
N THR A 195 3.27 -9.88 -5.72
CA THR A 195 4.33 -10.68 -6.33
C THR A 195 4.01 -11.06 -7.77
N ASN A 196 5.02 -11.08 -8.63
CA ASN A 196 4.93 -11.60 -10.00
C ASN A 196 5.14 -13.12 -10.08
N ARG A 197 5.31 -13.78 -8.94
CA ARG A 197 5.64 -15.20 -8.82
C ARG A 197 4.42 -16.01 -8.39
N SER A 198 4.37 -17.27 -8.81
CA SER A 198 3.53 -18.27 -8.14
C SER A 198 4.02 -18.50 -6.70
N LEU A 199 3.17 -19.09 -5.86
CA LEU A 199 3.52 -19.38 -4.47
C LEU A 199 4.77 -20.25 -4.35
N LYS A 200 4.93 -21.24 -5.24
CA LYS A 200 6.09 -22.14 -5.28
C LYS A 200 7.38 -21.39 -5.66
N GLU A 201 7.31 -20.51 -6.65
CA GLU A 201 8.45 -19.69 -7.05
C GLU A 201 8.81 -18.68 -5.96
N LEU A 202 7.81 -18.04 -5.34
CA LEU A 202 8.03 -17.13 -4.21
C LEU A 202 8.76 -17.86 -3.07
N GLN A 203 8.34 -19.09 -2.73
CA GLN A 203 9.00 -19.91 -1.72
C GLN A 203 10.47 -20.20 -2.06
N GLN A 204 10.82 -20.34 -3.33
CA GLN A 204 12.22 -20.51 -3.74
C GLN A 204 13.05 -19.23 -3.60
N GLN A 205 12.40 -18.06 -3.69
CA GLN A 205 13.09 -16.77 -3.57
C GLN A 205 13.30 -16.34 -2.12
N VAL A 206 12.26 -16.45 -1.28
CA VAL A 206 12.28 -15.92 0.10
C VAL A 206 12.25 -17.00 1.17
N GLY A 207 12.23 -18.26 0.78
CA GLY A 207 12.26 -19.39 1.71
C GLY A 207 10.89 -19.81 2.26
N PRO A 208 10.79 -21.05 2.77
CA PRO A 208 9.52 -21.65 3.22
C PRO A 208 8.93 -21.00 4.46
N ARG A 209 9.76 -20.46 5.36
CA ARG A 209 9.28 -19.84 6.60
C ARG A 209 8.47 -18.57 6.35
N ILE A 210 8.98 -17.69 5.47
CA ILE A 210 8.27 -16.47 5.07
C ILE A 210 6.96 -16.82 4.39
N VAL A 211 6.99 -17.72 3.40
CA VAL A 211 5.78 -18.11 2.67
C VAL A 211 4.73 -18.75 3.58
N SER A 212 5.15 -19.60 4.53
CA SER A 212 4.24 -20.20 5.51
C SER A 212 3.47 -19.13 6.30
N ARG A 213 4.18 -18.12 6.85
CA ARG A 213 3.57 -16.99 7.57
C ARG A 213 2.63 -16.19 6.69
N LEU A 214 3.05 -15.90 5.46
CA LEU A 214 2.22 -15.17 4.49
C LEU A 214 0.93 -15.93 4.15
N CYS A 215 0.98 -17.25 3.96
CA CYS A 215 -0.22 -18.06 3.69
C CYS A 215 -1.23 -18.07 4.84
N GLU A 216 -0.76 -17.96 6.08
CA GLU A 216 -1.62 -17.95 7.26
C GLU A 216 -2.25 -16.56 7.48
N MET A 217 -1.43 -15.52 7.39
CA MET A 217 -1.84 -14.14 7.66
C MET A 217 -2.52 -13.45 6.48
N CYS A 218 -2.35 -13.94 5.25
CA CYS A 218 -2.91 -13.32 4.05
C CYS A 218 -3.89 -14.23 3.29
N VAL A 219 -4.91 -13.63 2.71
CA VAL A 219 -5.77 -14.29 1.72
C VAL A 219 -5.11 -14.18 0.34
N PRO A 220 -4.81 -15.29 -0.36
CA PRO A 220 -4.25 -15.26 -1.70
C PRO A 220 -5.30 -14.81 -2.73
N ILE A 221 -4.90 -13.92 -3.63
CA ILE A 221 -5.72 -13.42 -4.74
C ILE A 221 -4.88 -13.46 -6.02
N GLU A 222 -5.31 -14.25 -6.99
CA GLU A 222 -4.68 -14.32 -8.31
C GLU A 222 -5.29 -13.30 -9.27
N PHE A 223 -4.44 -12.49 -9.88
CA PHE A 223 -4.80 -11.56 -10.93
C PHE A 223 -4.76 -12.26 -12.29
N PRO A 224 -5.74 -12.03 -13.16
CA PRO A 224 -5.74 -12.59 -14.50
C PRO A 224 -4.62 -11.95 -15.35
N PRO A 225 -4.15 -12.64 -16.40
CA PRO A 225 -2.87 -12.36 -17.04
C PRO A 225 -2.85 -11.13 -17.97
N GLU A 226 -3.94 -10.37 -18.09
CA GLU A 226 -3.98 -9.21 -18.98
C GLU A 226 -3.13 -8.05 -18.44
N ASP A 227 -2.10 -7.67 -19.20
CA ASP A 227 -1.32 -6.46 -18.92
C ASP A 227 -2.10 -5.21 -19.35
N TYR A 228 -2.42 -4.35 -18.37
CA TYR A 228 -3.10 -3.08 -18.58
C TYR A 228 -2.22 -2.00 -19.19
N ARG A 229 -0.92 -2.02 -18.89
CA ARG A 229 0.05 -1.01 -19.32
C ARG A 229 0.24 -1.03 -20.83
N MET A 230 0.04 -2.20 -21.43
CA MET A 230 0.24 -2.46 -22.86
C MET A 230 -1.03 -2.30 -23.70
N ARG A 231 -2.18 -1.98 -23.11
CA ARG A 231 -3.45 -1.90 -23.85
C ARG A 231 -3.53 -0.75 -24.84
N HIS A 232 -2.81 0.34 -24.57
CA HIS A 232 -2.78 1.51 -25.47
C HIS A 232 -1.93 1.28 -26.73
N LEU A 233 -1.20 0.16 -26.77
CA LEU A 233 -0.33 -0.24 -27.88
C LEU A 233 -1.00 -1.27 -28.80
N ARG A 234 -2.26 -1.62 -28.56
CA ARG A 234 -3.06 -2.54 -29.36
C ARG A 234 -4.11 -1.81 -30.18
#